data_AF-A0AAD0GEA2-F1
#
_entry.id   AF-A0AAD0GEA2-F1
#
_cell.length_a   1.000
_cell.length_b   1.000
_cell.length_c   1.000
_cell.angle_alpha   90.00
_cell.angle_beta   90.00
_cell.angle_gamma   90.00
#
_symmetry.space_group_name_H-M   'P 1'
#
loop_
_entity.id
_entity.type
_entity.pdbx_description
1 polymer ?
#
loop_
_entity_poly.entity_id
_entity_poly.type
_entity_poly.pdbx_seq_one_letter_code
_entity_poly.pdbx_strand_id
1 'polypeptide(L)'
;MKISDYTFEPLAILDRICEVYGFSQKIQLANHFDISASSLSNRYTRGTISYDFAAVCALETGADLRWLLTGQGERYSEKSSSPEAAKIETFTLSEETLTKDSVLSISTKFFTKPLADGLGVKADGKLYFVDKNIPFADGTWLVDIEGAISIRELTRLPGKKLHVAGGKVPFECSFDEIKTLGRVVGIYSEVN
;
A
#
# COMPACT_ATOMS: atom_id res chain seq x y z
N MET A 1 -25.75 -10.44 2.54
CA MET A 1 -25.66 -10.26 4.00
C MET A 1 -27.05 -9.87 4.48
N LYS A 2 -27.74 -10.76 5.22
CA LYS A 2 -29.07 -10.46 5.75
C LYS A 2 -28.92 -9.91 7.18
N ILE A 3 -29.77 -8.97 7.58
CA ILE A 3 -29.75 -8.42 8.95
C ILE A 3 -29.99 -9.53 9.99
N SER A 4 -30.73 -10.57 9.63
CA SER A 4 -30.97 -11.77 10.44
C SER A 4 -29.72 -12.56 10.81
N ASP A 5 -28.60 -12.35 10.11
CA ASP A 5 -27.36 -13.10 10.31
C ASP A 5 -26.54 -12.51 11.48
N TYR A 6 -26.98 -11.39 12.08
CA TYR A 6 -26.29 -10.67 13.14
C TYR A 6 -27.11 -10.58 14.41
N THR A 7 -26.51 -10.98 15.53
CA THR A 7 -27.04 -10.75 16.88
C THR A 7 -26.36 -9.52 17.47
N PHE A 8 -27.12 -8.47 17.71
CA PHE A 8 -26.64 -7.25 18.36
C PHE A 8 -27.18 -7.18 19.78
N GLU A 9 -26.29 -7.36 20.76
CA GLU A 9 -26.62 -7.29 22.18
C GLU A 9 -26.32 -5.88 22.72
N PRO A 10 -27.33 -5.03 23.02
CA PRO A 10 -27.12 -3.62 23.35
C PRO A 10 -26.19 -3.40 24.56
N LEU A 11 -26.26 -4.27 25.56
CA LEU A 11 -25.42 -4.19 26.76
C LEU A 11 -23.97 -4.57 26.46
N ALA A 12 -23.78 -5.66 25.73
CA ALA A 12 -22.44 -6.13 25.37
C ALA A 12 -21.70 -5.13 24.48
N ILE A 13 -22.42 -4.36 23.65
CA ILE A 13 -21.84 -3.26 22.87
C ILE A 13 -21.31 -2.17 23.80
N LEU A 14 -22.08 -1.73 24.79
CA LEU A 14 -21.64 -0.70 25.75
C LEU A 14 -20.47 -1.18 26.60
N ASP A 15 -20.46 -2.45 27.01
CA ASP A 15 -19.37 -3.04 27.78
C ASP A 15 -18.07 -3.12 26.94
N ARG A 16 -18.16 -3.53 25.66
CA ARG A 16 -17.01 -3.50 24.73
C ARG A 16 -16.49 -2.09 24.49
N ILE A 17 -17.36 -1.09 24.42
CA ILE A 17 -16.94 0.32 24.29
C ILE A 17 -16.17 0.75 25.55
N CYS A 18 -16.66 0.43 26.75
CA CYS A 18 -15.91 0.67 27.99
C CYS A 18 -14.54 -0.02 27.96
N GLU A 19 -14.50 -1.27 27.51
CA GLU A 19 -13.26 -2.06 27.38
C GLU A 19 -12.26 -1.41 26.42
N VAL A 20 -12.74 -0.87 25.29
CA VAL A 20 -11.95 -0.20 24.26
C VAL A 20 -11.30 1.07 24.78
N TYR A 21 -12.03 1.86 25.55
CA TYR A 21 -11.49 3.05 26.21
C TYR A 21 -10.69 2.76 27.50
N GLY A 22 -10.71 1.52 28.00
CA GLY A 22 -10.06 1.16 29.27
C GLY A 22 -10.78 1.71 30.50
N PHE A 23 -12.09 1.93 30.42
CA PHE A 23 -12.89 2.42 31.54
C PHE A 23 -13.29 1.29 32.49
N SER A 24 -12.97 1.47 33.77
CA SER A 24 -13.37 0.54 34.84
C SER A 24 -14.75 0.88 35.42
N GLN A 25 -15.19 2.13 35.26
CA GLN A 25 -16.48 2.60 35.77
C GLN A 25 -17.32 3.23 34.66
N LYS A 26 -18.62 2.89 34.62
CA LYS A 26 -19.57 3.42 33.62
C LYS A 26 -19.66 4.94 33.61
N ILE A 27 -19.45 5.60 34.75
CA ILE A 27 -19.45 7.06 34.84
C ILE A 27 -18.35 7.71 33.97
N GLN A 28 -17.23 7.02 33.74
CA GLN A 28 -16.16 7.51 32.87
C GLN A 28 -16.63 7.59 31.42
N LEU A 29 -17.44 6.63 30.97
CA LEU A 29 -18.06 6.65 29.65
C LEU A 29 -19.05 7.82 29.49
N ALA A 30 -19.82 8.11 30.54
CA ALA A 30 -20.75 9.24 30.53
C ALA A 30 -19.99 10.57 30.40
N ASN A 31 -18.91 10.73 31.17
CA ASN A 31 -18.06 11.91 31.10
C ASN A 31 -17.36 12.03 29.75
N HIS A 32 -16.91 10.92 29.16
CA HIS A 32 -16.25 10.90 27.86
C HIS A 32 -17.15 11.43 26.74
N PHE A 33 -18.43 11.02 26.74
CA PHE A 33 -19.41 11.46 25.75
C PHE A 33 -20.17 12.73 26.14
N ASP A 34 -19.75 13.43 27.21
CA ASP A 34 -20.41 14.63 27.74
C ASP A 34 -21.92 14.46 27.98
N ILE A 35 -22.31 13.35 28.61
CA ILE A 35 -23.70 13.06 29.00
C ILE A 35 -23.86 12.82 30.50
N SER A 36 -25.07 13.02 31.01
CA SER A 36 -25.37 12.74 32.41
C SER A 36 -25.33 11.23 32.74
N ALA A 37 -25.04 10.89 33.99
CA ALA A 37 -25.12 9.52 34.49
C ALA A 37 -26.52 8.90 34.30
N SER A 38 -27.58 9.72 34.43
CA SER A 38 -28.96 9.30 34.16
C SER A 38 -29.20 8.98 32.70
N SER A 39 -28.62 9.75 31.78
CA SER A 39 -28.68 9.50 30.34
C SER A 39 -27.97 8.20 29.99
N LEU A 40 -26.81 7.94 30.57
CA LEU A 40 -26.10 6.68 30.35
C LEU A 40 -26.88 5.50 30.94
N SER A 41 -27.43 5.63 32.15
CA SER A 41 -28.26 4.59 32.77
C SER A 41 -29.45 4.20 31.87
N ASN A 42 -30.13 5.18 31.28
CA ASN A 42 -31.20 4.94 30.32
C ASN A 42 -30.72 4.16 29.08
N ARG A 43 -29.49 4.40 28.60
CA ARG A 43 -28.91 3.64 27.48
C ARG A 43 -28.69 2.16 27.82
N TYR A 44 -28.37 1.85 29.08
CA TYR A 44 -28.26 0.46 29.56
C TYR A 44 -29.63 -0.21 29.80
N THR A 45 -30.74 0.52 29.93
CA THR A 45 -32.04 -0.10 30.24
C THR A 45 -33.01 -0.12 29.07
N ARG A 46 -32.88 0.81 28.11
CA ARG A 46 -33.83 0.99 27.01
C ARG A 46 -33.84 -0.11 25.94
N GLY A 47 -32.87 -1.02 25.94
CA GLY A 47 -32.78 -2.13 24.97
C GLY A 47 -32.49 -1.72 23.51
N THR A 48 -32.19 -0.45 23.23
CA THR A 48 -31.81 0.02 21.89
C THR A 48 -30.30 0.18 21.75
N ILE A 49 -29.80 -0.17 20.57
CA ILE A 49 -28.36 -0.16 20.25
C ILE A 49 -27.85 1.28 20.18
N SER A 50 -26.74 1.56 20.86
CA SER A 50 -26.06 2.86 20.81
C SER A 50 -25.04 2.90 19.67
N TYR A 51 -25.55 2.98 18.43
CA TYR A 51 -24.71 3.08 17.23
C TYR A 51 -23.83 4.33 17.21
N ASP A 52 -24.33 5.42 17.79
CA ASP A 52 -23.60 6.67 18.00
C ASP A 52 -22.32 6.44 18.79
N PHE A 53 -22.41 5.74 19.92
CA PHE A 53 -21.24 5.45 20.77
C PHE A 53 -20.27 4.50 20.10
N ALA A 54 -20.77 3.46 19.42
CA ALA A 54 -19.91 2.51 18.70
C ALA A 54 -19.16 3.19 17.54
N ALA A 55 -19.82 4.08 16.78
CA ALA A 55 -19.20 4.80 15.69
C ALA A 55 -18.11 5.76 16.17
N VAL A 56 -18.38 6.57 17.20
CA VAL A 56 -17.37 7.47 17.76
C VAL A 56 -16.20 6.69 18.38
N CYS A 57 -16.50 5.60 19.10
CA CYS A 57 -15.47 4.72 19.65
C CYS A 57 -14.54 4.15 18.58
N ALA A 58 -15.09 3.66 17.46
CA ALA A 58 -14.30 3.18 16.33
C ALA A 58 -13.41 4.28 15.72
N LEU A 59 -13.93 5.50 15.61
CA LEU A 59 -13.19 6.65 15.05
C LEU A 59 -12.05 7.11 15.96
N GLU A 60 -12.26 7.15 17.27
CA GLU A 60 -11.28 7.65 18.23
C GLU A 60 -10.20 6.62 18.56
N THR A 61 -10.56 5.35 18.67
CA THR A 61 -9.66 4.29 19.18
C THR A 61 -9.12 3.39 18.08
N GLY A 62 -9.67 3.46 16.87
CA GLY A 62 -9.35 2.55 15.78
C GLY A 62 -9.86 1.12 15.98
N ALA A 63 -10.71 0.88 16.99
CA ALA A 63 -11.36 -0.42 17.18
C ALA A 63 -12.27 -0.77 15.99
N ASP A 64 -12.31 -2.04 15.63
CA ASP A 64 -13.12 -2.51 14.52
C ASP A 64 -14.62 -2.41 14.86
N LEU A 65 -15.39 -1.77 13.96
CA LEU A 65 -16.80 -1.54 14.19
C LEU A 65 -17.61 -2.85 14.23
N ARG A 66 -17.21 -3.87 13.45
CA ARG A 66 -17.87 -5.18 13.47
C ARG A 66 -17.61 -5.86 14.82
N TRP A 67 -16.38 -5.81 15.35
CA TRP A 67 -16.09 -6.32 16.69
C TRP A 67 -16.87 -5.57 17.78
N LEU A 68 -16.93 -4.23 17.72
CA LEU A 68 -17.70 -3.43 18.67
C LEU A 68 -19.19 -3.82 18.69
N LEU A 69 -19.79 -4.02 17.52
CA LEU A 69 -21.23 -4.32 17.42
C LEU A 69 -21.56 -5.78 17.70
N THR A 70 -20.71 -6.72 17.26
CA THR A 70 -21.04 -8.16 17.26
C THR A 70 -20.19 -9.01 18.20
N GLY A 71 -19.06 -8.49 18.68
CA GLY A 71 -18.04 -9.26 19.40
C GLY A 71 -17.27 -10.25 18.54
N GLN A 72 -17.54 -10.31 17.23
CA GLN A 72 -16.87 -11.23 16.30
C GLN A 72 -15.70 -10.54 15.60
N GLY A 73 -14.62 -11.29 15.38
CA GLY A 73 -13.40 -10.80 14.73
C GLY A 73 -12.40 -10.25 15.76
N GLU A 74 -11.46 -9.45 15.29
CA GLU A 74 -10.41 -8.85 16.11
C GLU A 74 -10.82 -7.47 16.61
N ARG A 75 -10.50 -7.17 17.87
CA ARG A 75 -10.85 -5.90 18.54
C ARG A 75 -10.29 -4.68 17.84
N TYR A 76 -9.03 -4.76 17.48
CA TYR A 76 -8.42 -3.87 16.51
C TYR A 76 -8.35 -4.70 15.25
N SER A 77 -8.95 -4.23 14.16
CA SER A 77 -8.51 -4.72 12.87
C SER A 77 -7.01 -4.49 12.87
N GLU A 78 -6.23 -5.55 12.70
CA GLU A 78 -4.92 -5.38 12.11
C GLU A 78 -5.16 -4.72 10.75
N LYS A 79 -5.28 -3.38 10.74
CA LYS A 79 -4.57 -2.60 9.74
C LYS A 79 -3.12 -2.87 10.08
N SER A 80 -2.65 -4.04 9.69
CA SER A 80 -1.27 -4.43 9.74
C SER A 80 -0.51 -3.21 9.26
N SER A 81 0.20 -2.59 10.19
CA SER A 81 1.14 -1.50 9.96
C SER A 81 2.40 -2.07 9.31
N SER A 82 2.23 -2.99 8.36
CA SER A 82 3.09 -3.14 7.20
C SER A 82 2.29 -2.55 6.04
N PRO A 83 2.83 -1.58 5.28
CA PRO A 83 2.19 -1.21 4.04
C PRO A 83 2.23 -2.45 3.14
N GLU A 84 1.16 -3.26 3.15
CA GLU A 84 0.97 -4.32 2.17
C GLU A 84 0.91 -3.75 0.77
N ALA A 85 0.72 -2.43 0.62
CA ALA A 85 0.81 -1.66 -0.60
C ALA A 85 1.97 -0.64 -0.54
N ALA A 86 2.96 -0.81 -1.43
CA ALA A 86 3.97 0.20 -1.73
C ALA A 86 3.39 1.26 -2.68
N LYS A 87 3.75 2.53 -2.44
CA LYS A 87 3.47 3.64 -3.36
C LYS A 87 4.72 3.88 -4.21
N ILE A 88 4.58 3.76 -5.52
CA ILE A 88 5.67 3.89 -6.49
C ILE A 88 5.35 5.05 -7.44
N GLU A 89 6.30 5.97 -7.62
CA GLU A 89 6.16 7.01 -8.65
C GLU A 89 6.25 6.38 -10.03
N THR A 90 5.32 6.72 -10.91
CA THR A 90 5.27 6.23 -12.28
C THR A 90 5.58 7.33 -13.28
N PHE A 91 6.18 6.91 -14.38
CA PHE A 91 6.62 7.75 -15.47
C PHE A 91 6.19 7.11 -16.79
N THR A 92 5.93 7.95 -17.79
CA THR A 92 5.69 7.51 -19.16
C THR A 92 6.96 7.75 -19.96
N LEU A 93 7.47 6.69 -20.59
CA LEU A 93 8.56 6.76 -21.54
C LEU A 93 7.98 6.81 -22.95
N SER A 94 8.14 7.94 -23.60
CA SER A 94 7.72 8.19 -24.99
C SER A 94 8.75 9.06 -25.67
N GLU A 95 9.06 8.78 -26.94
CA GLU A 95 10.04 9.54 -27.72
C GLU A 95 11.37 9.74 -26.96
N GLU A 96 11.87 8.66 -26.37
CA GLU A 96 13.14 8.61 -25.62
C GLU A 96 13.20 9.57 -24.40
N THR A 97 12.05 10.10 -23.97
CA THR A 97 11.93 11.03 -22.85
C THR A 97 11.07 10.45 -21.74
N LEU A 98 11.53 10.59 -20.50
CA LEU A 98 10.81 10.14 -19.32
C LEU A 98 10.04 11.29 -18.67
N THR A 99 8.71 11.19 -18.64
CA THR A 99 7.82 12.21 -18.07
C THR A 99 7.09 11.68 -16.85
N LYS A 100 6.98 12.48 -15.78
CA LYS A 100 6.28 12.08 -14.56
C LYS A 100 4.78 11.97 -14.84
N ASP A 101 4.18 10.85 -14.46
CA ASP A 101 2.78 10.54 -14.74
C ASP A 101 1.93 10.57 -13.47
N SER A 102 1.99 9.51 -12.65
CA SER A 102 1.14 9.35 -11.47
C SER A 102 1.82 8.54 -10.37
N VAL A 103 1.12 8.29 -9.25
CA VAL A 103 1.59 7.37 -8.20
C VAL A 103 0.77 6.09 -8.27
N LEU A 104 1.44 4.95 -8.41
CA LEU A 104 0.81 3.63 -8.38
C LEU A 104 0.89 3.04 -6.98
N SER A 105 -0.22 2.48 -6.49
CA SER A 105 -0.23 1.65 -5.29
C SER A 105 -0.22 0.18 -5.71
N ILE A 106 0.80 -0.58 -5.29
CA ILE A 106 0.97 -1.99 -5.64
C ILE A 106 1.31 -2.80 -4.40
N SER A 107 0.87 -4.05 -4.34
CA SER A 107 1.21 -4.88 -3.19
C SER A 107 2.73 -5.14 -3.10
N THR A 108 3.31 -5.04 -1.90
CA THR A 108 4.72 -5.39 -1.66
C THR A 108 5.02 -6.86 -1.98
N LYS A 109 3.99 -7.72 -1.98
CA LYS A 109 4.07 -9.14 -2.36
C LYS A 109 4.45 -9.37 -3.83
N PHE A 110 4.38 -8.35 -4.68
CA PHE A 110 4.89 -8.44 -6.06
C PHE A 110 6.42 -8.49 -6.14
N PHE A 111 7.12 -8.13 -5.06
CA PHE A 111 8.58 -8.06 -5.04
C PHE A 111 9.16 -8.98 -3.98
N THR A 112 10.01 -9.93 -4.39
CA THR A 112 10.75 -10.79 -3.46
C THR A 112 11.75 -10.00 -2.61
N LYS A 113 12.20 -8.85 -3.12
CA LYS A 113 13.08 -7.90 -2.42
C LYS A 113 12.37 -6.54 -2.32
N PRO A 114 12.42 -5.84 -1.18
CA PRO A 114 11.82 -4.53 -1.05
C PRO A 114 12.37 -3.54 -2.08
N LEU A 115 11.47 -2.85 -2.77
CA LEU A 115 11.80 -1.82 -3.74
C LEU A 115 12.02 -0.48 -3.01
N ALA A 116 13.25 -0.24 -2.53
CA ALA A 116 13.55 0.91 -1.66
C ALA A 116 13.60 2.25 -2.41
N ASP A 117 14.20 2.28 -3.60
CA ASP A 117 14.16 3.43 -4.53
C ASP A 117 13.80 2.91 -5.92
N GLY A 118 12.50 2.73 -6.12
CA GLY A 118 11.99 2.28 -7.39
C GLY A 118 10.96 3.20 -8.01
N LEU A 119 10.81 3.02 -9.31
CA LEU A 119 9.87 3.74 -10.14
C LEU A 119 9.18 2.78 -11.11
N GLY A 120 7.98 3.14 -11.54
CA GLY A 120 7.28 2.48 -12.63
C GLY A 120 7.52 3.21 -13.93
N VAL A 121 7.89 2.52 -15.01
CA VAL A 121 7.99 3.08 -16.36
C VAL A 121 6.93 2.46 -17.24
N LYS A 122 6.02 3.27 -17.76
CA LYS A 122 5.06 2.87 -18.80
C LYS A 122 5.73 3.03 -20.16
N ALA A 123 5.88 1.94 -20.90
CA ALA A 123 6.43 1.92 -22.25
C ALA A 123 5.83 0.74 -23.04
N ASP A 124 5.49 0.95 -24.31
CA ASP A 124 5.01 -0.09 -25.23
C ASP A 124 3.87 -0.97 -24.68
N GLY A 125 2.90 -0.35 -24.00
CA GLY A 125 1.76 -1.05 -23.40
C GLY A 125 2.10 -1.91 -22.17
N LYS A 126 3.32 -1.77 -21.64
CA LYS A 126 3.80 -2.48 -20.44
C LYS A 126 4.16 -1.49 -19.34
N LEU A 127 4.11 -1.96 -18.10
CA LEU A 127 4.62 -1.26 -16.93
C LEU A 127 5.84 -2.00 -16.39
N TYR A 128 6.99 -1.37 -16.45
CA TYR A 128 8.26 -1.87 -15.94
C TYR A 128 8.51 -1.32 -14.54
N PHE A 129 8.80 -2.18 -13.58
CA PHE A 129 9.25 -1.78 -12.24
C PHE A 129 10.77 -1.74 -12.24
N VAL A 130 11.35 -0.58 -11.94
CA VAL A 130 12.79 -0.32 -11.99
C VAL A 130 13.29 -0.01 -10.60
N ASP A 131 14.39 -0.64 -10.19
CA ASP A 131 15.11 -0.35 -8.94
C ASP A 131 16.44 0.36 -9.24
N LYS A 132 16.65 1.54 -8.68
CA LYS A 132 17.83 2.37 -8.92
C LYS A 132 19.05 1.95 -8.09
N ASN A 133 18.84 1.23 -6.99
CA ASN A 133 19.88 0.93 -6.00
C ASN A 133 20.55 -0.43 -6.23
N ILE A 134 20.21 -1.13 -7.32
CA ILE A 134 20.79 -2.44 -7.60
C ILE A 134 22.15 -2.29 -8.30
N PRO A 135 23.22 -2.92 -7.77
CA PRO A 135 24.49 -2.97 -8.46
C PRO A 135 24.35 -3.57 -9.86
N PHE A 136 25.21 -3.13 -10.78
CA PHE A 136 25.18 -3.65 -12.14
C PHE A 136 25.31 -5.18 -12.17
N ALA A 137 24.41 -5.80 -12.95
CA ALA A 137 24.39 -7.20 -13.32
C ALA A 137 23.70 -7.31 -14.69
N ASP A 138 23.95 -8.41 -15.40
CA ASP A 138 23.30 -8.68 -16.67
C ASP A 138 21.78 -8.73 -16.51
N GLY A 139 21.07 -8.22 -17.52
CA GLY A 139 19.60 -8.17 -17.53
C GLY A 139 19.06 -6.93 -18.23
N THR A 140 17.79 -6.63 -17.97
CA THR A 140 17.10 -5.49 -18.55
C THR A 140 17.25 -4.24 -17.66
N TRP A 141 17.61 -3.11 -18.27
CA TRP A 141 17.91 -1.86 -17.59
C TRP A 141 17.19 -0.67 -18.23
N LEU A 142 16.81 0.29 -17.40
CA LEU A 142 16.53 1.64 -17.84
C LEU A 142 17.87 2.38 -17.97
N VAL A 143 18.17 2.89 -19.15
CA VAL A 143 19.43 3.55 -19.48
C VAL A 143 19.20 4.92 -20.11
N ASP A 144 20.20 5.76 -20.00
CA ASP A 144 20.33 7.05 -20.68
C ASP A 144 21.59 6.98 -21.56
N ILE A 145 21.38 7.09 -22.87
CA ILE A 145 22.41 7.06 -23.91
C ILE A 145 22.41 8.45 -24.54
N GLU A 146 23.39 9.28 -24.18
CA GLU A 146 23.54 10.65 -24.70
C GLU A 146 22.27 11.53 -24.57
N GLY A 147 21.48 11.33 -23.51
CA GLY A 147 20.23 12.04 -23.25
C GLY A 147 18.97 11.30 -23.70
N ALA A 148 19.11 10.25 -24.51
CA ALA A 148 18.01 9.40 -24.94
C ALA A 148 17.76 8.28 -23.93
N ILE A 149 16.61 8.32 -23.25
CA ILE A 149 16.21 7.31 -22.28
C ILE A 149 15.57 6.13 -23.00
N SER A 150 16.01 4.91 -22.68
CA SER A 150 15.39 3.69 -23.22
C SER A 150 15.52 2.51 -22.27
N ILE A 151 14.75 1.45 -22.52
CA ILE A 151 14.87 0.17 -21.83
C ILE A 151 15.67 -0.78 -22.73
N ARG A 152 16.78 -1.31 -22.22
CA ARG A 152 17.74 -2.13 -22.98
C ARG A 152 18.15 -3.37 -22.21
N GLU A 153 18.50 -4.42 -22.94
CA GLU A 153 19.16 -5.60 -22.38
C GLU A 153 20.67 -5.35 -22.37
N LEU A 154 21.30 -5.43 -21.19
CA LEU A 154 22.73 -5.20 -21.00
C LEU A 154 23.42 -6.49 -20.59
N THR A 155 24.56 -6.77 -21.23
CA THR A 155 25.44 -7.90 -20.88
C THR A 155 26.86 -7.42 -20.71
N ARG A 156 27.50 -7.79 -19.59
CA ARG A 156 28.90 -7.44 -19.33
C ARG A 156 29.84 -8.25 -20.20
N LEU A 157 30.75 -7.56 -20.86
CA LEU A 157 31.85 -8.14 -21.61
C LEU A 157 33.20 -7.85 -20.90
N PRO A 158 34.22 -8.70 -21.08
CA PRO A 158 35.57 -8.44 -20.60
C PRO A 158 36.10 -7.07 -21.07
N GLY A 159 36.97 -6.45 -20.26
CA GLY A 159 37.55 -5.15 -20.61
C GLY A 159 36.64 -3.94 -20.35
N LYS A 160 35.71 -4.06 -19.38
CA LYS A 160 34.72 -3.01 -19.03
C LYS A 160 33.81 -2.61 -20.19
N LYS A 161 33.51 -3.56 -21.06
CA LYS A 161 32.58 -3.36 -22.18
C LYS A 161 31.19 -3.86 -21.83
N LEU A 162 30.20 -3.31 -22.53
CA LEU A 162 28.81 -3.75 -22.48
C LEU A 162 28.37 -4.12 -23.88
N HIS A 163 27.63 -5.22 -23.99
CA HIS A 163 26.75 -5.47 -25.12
C HIS A 163 25.36 -4.91 -24.81
N VAL A 164 24.82 -4.12 -25.73
CA VAL A 164 23.57 -3.38 -25.56
C VAL A 164 22.57 -3.81 -26.64
N ALA A 165 21.48 -4.44 -26.22
CA ALA A 165 20.42 -4.94 -27.11
C ALA A 165 19.04 -4.36 -26.77
N GLY A 166 18.04 -4.64 -27.60
CA GLY A 166 16.64 -4.17 -27.42
C GLY A 166 16.24 -2.96 -28.27
N GLY A 167 17.19 -2.33 -28.97
CA GLY A 167 16.89 -1.36 -30.04
C GLY A 167 16.79 -2.04 -31.41
N LYS A 168 16.76 -1.23 -32.48
CA LYS A 168 16.76 -1.75 -33.87
C LYS A 168 18.01 -2.55 -34.21
N VAL A 169 19.17 -2.13 -33.69
CA VAL A 169 20.46 -2.79 -33.91
C VAL A 169 21.20 -2.83 -32.56
N PRO A 170 21.76 -3.98 -32.15
CA PRO A 170 22.60 -4.06 -30.96
C PRO A 170 23.99 -3.49 -31.22
N PHE A 171 24.67 -3.04 -30.17
CA PHE A 171 26.02 -2.50 -30.26
C PHE A 171 26.84 -2.84 -29.01
N GLU A 172 28.15 -2.57 -29.08
CA GLU A 172 29.06 -2.66 -27.93
C GLU A 172 29.66 -1.31 -27.62
N CYS A 173 29.81 -1.02 -26.33
CA CYS A 173 30.35 0.25 -25.84
C CYS A 173 31.17 0.03 -24.57
N SER A 174 31.88 1.07 -24.13
CA SER A 174 32.44 1.10 -22.77
C SER A 174 31.32 1.27 -21.74
N PHE A 175 31.54 0.77 -20.52
CA PHE A 175 30.62 1.00 -19.40
C PHE A 175 30.42 2.51 -19.12
N ASP A 176 31.44 3.33 -19.37
CA ASP A 176 31.42 4.77 -19.09
C ASP A 176 30.66 5.59 -20.16
N GLU A 177 30.30 4.98 -21.29
CA GLU A 177 29.58 5.63 -22.40
C GLU A 177 28.05 5.61 -22.21
N ILE A 178 27.55 4.86 -21.22
CA ILE A 178 26.11 4.73 -20.96
C ILE A 178 25.83 4.95 -19.49
N LYS A 179 24.80 5.72 -19.18
CA LYS A 179 24.33 5.91 -17.82
C LYS A 179 23.22 4.91 -17.51
N THR A 180 23.46 4.02 -16.55
CA THR A 180 22.43 3.12 -16.02
C THR A 180 21.57 3.86 -15.00
N LEU A 181 20.26 3.98 -15.26
CA LEU A 181 19.32 4.66 -14.36
C LEU A 181 18.69 3.71 -13.33
N GLY A 182 18.60 2.42 -13.66
CA GLY A 182 18.15 1.38 -12.75
C GLY A 182 17.84 0.07 -13.48
N ARG A 183 17.72 -1.02 -12.72
CA ARG A 183 17.45 -2.35 -13.26
C ARG A 183 15.96 -2.68 -13.22
N VAL A 184 15.44 -3.29 -14.27
CA VAL A 184 14.07 -3.81 -14.29
C VAL A 184 13.99 -5.04 -13.37
N VAL A 185 13.06 -5.02 -12.42
CA VAL A 185 12.83 -6.11 -11.45
C VAL A 185 11.47 -6.78 -11.62
N GLY A 186 10.57 -6.19 -12.41
CA GLY A 186 9.26 -6.76 -12.71
C GLY A 186 8.63 -6.08 -13.92
N ILE A 187 7.74 -6.80 -14.59
CA ILE A 187 7.00 -6.29 -15.76
C ILE A 187 5.55 -6.70 -15.61
N TYR A 188 4.64 -5.75 -15.80
CA TYR A 188 3.23 -5.98 -15.95
C TYR A 188 2.81 -5.65 -17.39
N SER A 189 1.94 -6.48 -17.96
CA SER A 189 1.35 -6.27 -19.28
C SER A 189 -0.09 -6.75 -19.29
N GLU A 190 -0.97 -5.98 -19.91
CA GLU A 190 -2.34 -6.42 -20.17
C GLU A 190 -2.34 -7.45 -21.31
N VAL A 191 -3.20 -8.46 -21.18
CA VAL A 191 -3.45 -9.44 -22.25
C VAL A 191 -4.84 -9.14 -22.78
N ASN A 192 -4.91 -8.51 -23.96
CA ASN A 192 -6.15 -8.27 -24.69
C ASN A 192 -6.40 -9.35 -25.73
#